data_AF-M6CFZ3-F1
#
_entry.id   AF-M6CFZ3-F1
#
_cell.length_a   1.000
_cell.length_b   1.000
_cell.length_c   1.000
_cell.angle_alpha   90.00
_cell.angle_beta   90.00
_cell.angle_gamma   90.00
#
_symmetry.space_group_name_H-M   'P 1'
#
loop_
_entity.id
_entity.type
_entity.pdbx_description
1 polymer ?
#
loop_
_entity_poly.entity_id
_entity_poly.type
_entity_poly.pdbx_seq_one_letter_code
_entity_poly.pdbx_strand_id
1 'polypeptide(L)'
;MKHQEILLKLLEVTDNTKDSFQFLKLFRSIEPEKFAVIYADSGTLMESAEALLYNLKILHKLDLYPVVVLDKDGISYTNLFYRNHNKEESPSILPGKLFRHSQDLAGAVISALSEKKLPVFVTEEKGPSLFTFLTKLCSTLHTKKLVHLYSRGGIFHEGNKISIFDVDSSIKPDSEDASLLFSCLELYKNVKDKEFGIAVTSASSLLKELFTIKGSGTLIRRKNRIDFIPDHRSISKDKLNLLIEKAFQKALKENFWSQEFAGILLESEFKGCALVKETPFGTFLSKFAVDEIARGEGVGRDIWDEMTRKFPVLFWRARKENTISKWYMKVCDGMQKEGIWIYFWIGVQEEHIPGICFFLRNHPQDLSNDP
;
A
#
# COMPACT_ATOMS: atom_id res chain seq x y z
N MET A 1 -12.79 -17.19 20.30
CA MET A 1 -12.82 -15.72 20.12
C MET A 1 -14.02 -15.39 19.25
N LYS A 2 -14.91 -14.52 19.72
CA LYS A 2 -16.06 -14.03 18.94
C LYS A 2 -15.55 -13.14 17.80
N HIS A 3 -16.26 -13.08 16.66
CA HIS A 3 -15.86 -12.29 15.48
C HIS A 3 -15.51 -10.82 15.82
N GLN A 4 -16.24 -10.22 16.77
CA GLN A 4 -15.99 -8.88 17.29
C GLN A 4 -14.62 -8.72 17.98
N GLU A 5 -14.14 -9.72 18.73
CA GLU A 5 -12.84 -9.66 19.42
C GLU A 5 -11.66 -9.72 18.45
N ILE A 6 -11.79 -10.48 17.35
CA ILE A 6 -10.76 -10.57 16.30
C ILE A 6 -10.66 -9.25 15.57
N LEU A 7 -11.82 -8.63 15.32
CA LEU A 7 -11.88 -7.35 14.66
C LEU A 7 -11.28 -6.26 15.57
N LEU A 8 -11.62 -6.24 16.87
CA LEU A 8 -10.96 -5.37 17.85
C LEU A 8 -9.43 -5.53 17.86
N LYS A 9 -8.93 -6.78 17.83
CA LYS A 9 -7.48 -7.05 17.74
C LYS A 9 -6.84 -6.53 16.45
N LEU A 10 -7.52 -6.67 15.32
CA LEU A 10 -7.04 -6.06 14.07
C LEU A 10 -6.93 -4.54 14.22
N LEU A 11 -7.93 -3.90 14.83
CA LEU A 11 -7.95 -2.46 15.06
C LEU A 11 -6.84 -2.02 16.03
N GLU A 12 -6.58 -2.78 17.10
CA GLU A 12 -5.48 -2.54 18.03
C GLU A 12 -4.11 -2.59 17.34
N VAL A 13 -3.89 -3.56 16.46
CA VAL A 13 -2.58 -3.73 15.79
C VAL A 13 -2.33 -2.66 14.71
N THR A 14 -3.41 -2.10 14.14
CA THR A 14 -3.33 -1.20 12.98
C THR A 14 -3.36 0.28 13.34
N ASP A 15 -3.69 0.63 14.58
CA ASP A 15 -3.82 2.00 15.11
C ASP A 15 -4.79 2.91 14.31
N ASN A 16 -5.53 2.37 13.33
CA ASN A 16 -6.44 3.11 12.47
C ASN A 16 -7.62 2.22 12.05
N THR A 17 -8.80 2.54 12.57
CA THR A 17 -9.99 1.72 12.36
C THR A 17 -10.52 1.79 10.93
N LYS A 18 -10.44 2.97 10.29
CA LYS A 18 -11.02 3.19 8.96
C LYS A 18 -10.27 2.40 7.89
N ASP A 19 -8.93 2.47 7.90
CA ASP A 19 -8.08 1.76 6.94
C ASP A 19 -8.35 0.24 7.02
N SER A 20 -8.35 -0.32 8.23
CA SER A 20 -8.49 -1.76 8.46
C SER A 20 -9.78 -2.34 7.91
N PHE A 21 -10.92 -1.65 8.11
CA PHE A 21 -12.20 -2.10 7.54
C PHE A 21 -12.22 -2.03 6.02
N GLN A 22 -11.62 -0.98 5.44
CA GLN A 22 -11.57 -0.80 4.00
C GLN A 22 -10.71 -1.87 3.32
N PHE A 23 -9.51 -2.14 3.86
CA PHE A 23 -8.65 -3.22 3.39
C PHE A 23 -9.33 -4.58 3.55
N LEU A 24 -10.00 -4.84 4.68
CA LEU A 24 -10.75 -6.08 4.85
C LEU A 24 -11.86 -6.25 3.80
N LYS A 25 -12.60 -5.19 3.48
CA LYS A 25 -13.62 -5.22 2.42
C LYS A 25 -13.00 -5.47 1.04
N LEU A 26 -11.86 -4.82 0.75
CA LEU A 26 -11.12 -5.03 -0.48
C LEU A 26 -10.65 -6.49 -0.62
N PHE A 27 -10.00 -7.02 0.40
CA PHE A 27 -9.46 -8.38 0.39
C PHE A 27 -10.55 -9.46 0.31
N ARG A 28 -11.75 -9.19 0.81
CA ARG A 28 -12.92 -10.06 0.64
C ARG A 28 -13.60 -9.94 -0.72
N SER A 29 -13.31 -8.87 -1.48
CA SER A 29 -13.88 -8.64 -2.81
C SER A 29 -13.08 -9.28 -3.95
N ILE A 30 -11.85 -9.74 -3.65
CA ILE A 30 -10.98 -10.45 -4.59
C ILE A 30 -11.10 -11.96 -4.39
N GLU A 31 -10.71 -12.72 -5.41
CA GLU A 31 -10.62 -14.18 -5.32
C GLU A 31 -9.62 -14.58 -4.22
N PRO A 32 -9.96 -15.52 -3.31
CA PRO A 32 -9.13 -15.82 -2.14
C PRO A 32 -7.69 -16.22 -2.47
N GLU A 33 -7.47 -16.95 -3.56
CA GLU A 33 -6.14 -17.35 -4.04
C GLU A 33 -5.26 -16.18 -4.49
N LYS A 34 -5.85 -15.03 -4.81
CA LYS A 34 -5.16 -13.80 -5.23
C LYS A 34 -4.80 -12.89 -4.06
N PHE A 35 -5.26 -13.22 -2.84
CA PHE A 35 -5.13 -12.34 -1.68
C PHE A 35 -3.68 -11.96 -1.37
N ALA A 36 -2.84 -12.95 -1.07
CA ALA A 36 -1.43 -12.76 -0.81
C ALA A 36 -0.69 -14.10 -0.82
N VAL A 37 0.56 -14.07 -1.27
CA VAL A 37 1.55 -15.11 -0.95
C VAL A 37 2.40 -14.61 0.20
N ILE A 38 2.60 -15.41 1.25
CA ILE A 38 3.46 -15.09 2.39
C ILE A 38 4.60 -16.09 2.42
N TYR A 39 5.83 -15.61 2.26
CA TYR A 39 7.04 -16.42 2.37
C TYR A 39 7.72 -16.17 3.72
N ALA A 40 8.12 -17.26 4.39
CA ALA A 40 8.91 -17.22 5.62
C ALA A 40 10.04 -18.25 5.53
N ASP A 41 11.28 -17.78 5.70
CA ASP A 41 12.45 -18.65 5.80
C ASP A 41 12.63 -19.21 7.23
N SER A 42 13.46 -20.22 7.36
CA SER A 42 13.78 -20.88 8.62
C SER A 42 14.38 -19.94 9.66
N GLY A 43 15.20 -18.97 9.26
CA GLY A 43 15.76 -17.95 10.14
C GLY A 43 14.66 -17.08 10.77
N THR A 44 13.74 -16.58 9.96
CA THR A 44 12.60 -15.77 10.42
C THR A 44 11.64 -16.59 11.28
N LEU A 45 11.42 -17.87 10.94
CA LEU A 45 10.60 -18.77 11.75
C LEU A 45 11.24 -19.04 13.12
N MET A 46 12.57 -19.19 13.19
CA MET A 46 13.28 -19.39 14.46
C MET A 46 13.04 -18.25 15.45
N GLU A 47 12.98 -17.01 14.95
CA GLU A 47 12.80 -15.83 15.80
C GLU A 47 11.32 -15.48 16.04
N SER A 48 10.44 -15.77 15.06
CA SER A 48 9.10 -15.18 15.02
C SER A 48 7.97 -16.15 14.65
N ALA A 49 8.15 -17.45 14.81
CA ALA A 49 7.13 -18.46 14.53
C ALA A 49 5.80 -18.18 15.25
N GLU A 50 5.83 -17.79 16.52
CA GLU A 50 4.62 -17.50 17.30
C GLU A 50 3.85 -16.29 16.75
N ALA A 51 4.58 -15.23 16.38
CA ALA A 51 3.98 -14.04 15.79
C ALA A 51 3.33 -14.34 14.42
N LEU A 52 4.00 -15.16 13.60
CA LEU A 52 3.44 -15.61 12.32
C LEU A 52 2.17 -16.45 12.54
N LEU A 53 2.22 -17.44 13.43
CA LEU A 53 1.07 -18.29 13.75
C LEU A 53 -0.12 -17.45 14.25
N TYR A 54 0.15 -16.47 15.11
CA TYR A 54 -0.86 -15.56 15.63
C TYR A 54 -1.52 -14.76 14.50
N ASN A 55 -0.74 -14.19 13.60
CA ASN A 55 -1.25 -13.41 12.48
C ASN A 55 -2.03 -14.26 11.47
N LEU A 56 -1.54 -15.46 11.15
CA LEU A 56 -2.29 -16.39 10.29
C LEU A 56 -3.61 -16.83 10.90
N LYS A 57 -3.69 -17.00 12.23
CA LYS A 57 -4.95 -17.27 12.94
C LYS A 57 -5.94 -16.12 12.83
N ILE A 58 -5.46 -14.87 12.87
CA ILE A 58 -6.32 -13.69 12.69
C ILE A 58 -6.83 -13.64 11.24
N LEU A 59 -5.94 -13.81 10.26
CA LEU A 59 -6.31 -13.82 8.84
C LEU A 59 -7.35 -14.90 8.53
N HIS A 60 -7.12 -16.14 8.99
CA HIS A 60 -8.07 -17.25 8.82
C HIS A 60 -9.44 -16.92 9.42
N LYS A 61 -9.48 -16.33 10.62
CA LYS A 61 -10.71 -15.91 11.30
C LYS A 61 -11.43 -14.73 10.63
N LEU A 62 -10.73 -14.01 9.77
CA LEU A 62 -11.28 -12.96 8.92
C LEU A 62 -11.68 -13.49 7.53
N ASP A 63 -11.65 -14.80 7.31
CA ASP A 63 -11.90 -15.47 6.03
C ASP A 63 -10.90 -15.05 4.94
N LEU A 64 -9.65 -14.78 5.34
CA LEU A 64 -8.55 -14.46 4.44
C LEU A 64 -7.54 -15.59 4.47
N TYR A 65 -7.24 -16.14 3.30
CA TYR A 65 -6.48 -17.38 3.15
C TYR A 65 -5.18 -17.13 2.36
N PRO A 66 -4.15 -16.53 2.97
CA PRO A 66 -2.88 -16.36 2.29
C PRO A 66 -2.26 -17.72 1.93
N VAL A 67 -1.62 -17.79 0.77
CA VAL A 67 -0.79 -18.93 0.39
C VAL A 67 0.53 -18.81 1.13
N VAL A 68 0.81 -19.74 2.04
CA VAL A 68 2.03 -19.73 2.86
C VAL A 68 3.10 -20.58 2.19
N VAL A 69 4.31 -20.05 2.07
CA VAL A 69 5.48 -20.77 1.56
C VAL A 69 6.55 -20.81 2.65
N LEU A 70 6.98 -22.01 2.99
CA LEU A 70 8.03 -22.26 3.99
C LEU A 70 9.17 -23.01 3.33
N ASP A 71 10.41 -22.73 3.73
CA ASP A 71 11.56 -23.54 3.33
C ASP A 71 11.55 -24.92 4.04
N LYS A 72 12.41 -25.83 3.56
CA LYS A 72 12.53 -27.20 4.07
C LYS A 72 12.84 -27.25 5.56
N ASP A 73 13.66 -26.32 6.04
CA ASP A 73 14.11 -26.28 7.43
C ASP A 73 13.00 -25.75 8.35
N GLY A 74 12.05 -24.97 7.81
CA GLY A 74 10.81 -24.54 8.46
C GLY A 74 9.79 -25.65 8.70
N ILE A 75 10.02 -26.87 8.20
CA ILE A 75 9.08 -27.99 8.31
C ILE A 75 8.79 -28.39 9.76
N SER A 76 9.76 -28.22 10.66
CA SER A 76 9.59 -28.48 12.10
C SER A 76 8.45 -27.63 12.69
N TYR A 77 8.28 -26.39 12.23
CA TYR A 77 7.21 -25.49 12.63
C TYR A 77 5.85 -25.83 12.01
N THR A 78 5.81 -26.63 10.93
CA THR A 78 4.52 -27.06 10.35
C THR A 78 3.73 -27.94 11.30
N ASN A 79 4.40 -28.76 12.10
CA ASN A 79 3.74 -29.53 13.16
C ASN A 79 3.19 -28.60 14.24
N LEU A 80 3.99 -27.62 14.69
CA LEU A 80 3.56 -26.61 15.66
C LEU A 80 2.31 -25.84 15.19
N PHE A 81 2.23 -25.50 13.90
CA PHE A 81 1.16 -24.68 13.36
C PHE A 81 -0.09 -25.47 12.99
N TYR A 82 0.09 -26.64 12.36
CA TYR A 82 -0.97 -27.31 11.60
C TYR A 82 -1.28 -28.75 12.05
N ARG A 83 -0.43 -29.38 12.89
CA ARG A 83 -0.54 -30.82 13.17
C ARG A 83 -0.50 -31.12 14.67
N ASN A 84 -1.57 -31.71 15.20
CA ASN A 84 -1.46 -32.50 16.43
C ASN A 84 -2.22 -33.81 16.22
N HIS A 85 -1.48 -34.93 16.22
CA HIS A 85 -2.06 -36.25 15.92
C HIS A 85 -2.65 -36.95 17.15
N ASN A 86 -2.57 -36.38 18.37
CA ASN A 86 -3.11 -37.03 19.56
C ASN A 86 -3.66 -36.02 20.58
N LYS A 87 -4.88 -36.30 21.03
CA LYS A 87 -5.73 -35.64 22.03
C LYS A 87 -6.54 -34.43 21.56
N GLU A 88 -7.86 -34.64 21.64
CA GLU A 88 -8.99 -33.72 21.80
C GLU A 88 -8.69 -32.22 21.60
N GLU A 89 -9.36 -31.65 20.60
CA GLU A 89 -9.70 -30.23 20.43
C GLU A 89 -8.85 -29.24 21.23
N SER A 90 -7.59 -29.09 20.82
CA SER A 90 -6.85 -27.88 21.14
C SER A 90 -7.39 -26.73 20.28
N PRO A 91 -7.96 -25.64 20.86
CA PRO A 91 -8.43 -24.47 20.12
C PRO A 91 -7.30 -23.65 19.44
N SER A 92 -6.06 -24.14 19.47
CA SER A 92 -4.86 -23.46 18.99
C SER A 92 -4.33 -23.96 17.64
N ILE A 93 -4.93 -24.98 17.01
CA ILE A 93 -4.46 -25.50 15.72
C ILE A 93 -5.02 -24.65 14.57
N LEU A 94 -4.13 -24.21 13.68
CA LEU A 94 -4.51 -23.46 12.48
C LEU A 94 -4.92 -24.44 11.38
N PRO A 95 -6.09 -24.29 10.72
CA PRO A 95 -6.46 -25.16 9.61
C PRO A 95 -5.57 -24.89 8.39
N GLY A 96 -4.68 -25.82 8.06
CA GLY A 96 -3.79 -25.74 6.90
C GLY A 96 -3.71 -27.06 6.15
N LYS A 97 -3.47 -26.99 4.84
CA LYS A 97 -3.21 -28.14 3.97
C LYS A 97 -1.80 -28.02 3.41
N LEU A 98 -0.98 -29.01 3.71
CA LEU A 98 0.44 -29.03 3.37
C LEU A 98 0.66 -29.66 1.99
N PHE A 99 1.43 -28.98 1.16
CA PHE A 99 1.82 -29.44 -0.17
C PHE A 99 3.35 -29.52 -0.25
N ARG A 100 3.84 -30.69 -0.67
CA ARG A 100 5.24 -30.94 -1.02
C ARG A 100 5.27 -31.35 -2.49
N HIS A 101 6.19 -30.79 -3.27
CA HIS A 101 6.41 -31.20 -4.67
C HIS A 101 5.15 -31.16 -5.57
N SER A 102 4.26 -30.19 -5.38
CA SER A 102 3.05 -30.08 -6.22
C SER A 102 3.39 -29.62 -7.63
N GLN A 103 3.01 -30.41 -8.64
CA GLN A 103 3.15 -30.02 -10.05
C GLN A 103 2.05 -29.03 -10.47
N ASP A 104 0.82 -29.24 -10.00
CA ASP A 104 -0.31 -28.32 -10.17
C ASP A 104 -0.42 -27.40 -8.94
N LEU A 105 0.08 -26.17 -9.07
CA LEU A 105 0.07 -25.19 -7.99
C LEU A 105 -1.33 -24.60 -7.77
N ALA A 106 -2.07 -24.32 -8.85
CA ALA A 106 -3.40 -23.73 -8.77
C ALA A 106 -4.41 -24.71 -8.17
N GLY A 107 -4.45 -25.95 -8.67
CA GLY A 107 -5.34 -26.98 -8.15
C GLY A 107 -5.06 -27.31 -6.68
N ALA A 108 -3.80 -27.30 -6.25
CA ALA A 108 -3.43 -27.45 -4.85
C ALA A 108 -4.02 -26.32 -3.98
N VAL A 109 -3.86 -25.06 -4.39
CA VAL A 109 -4.43 -23.91 -3.68
C VAL A 109 -5.95 -24.01 -3.62
N ILE A 110 -6.62 -24.23 -4.76
CA ILE A 110 -8.09 -24.36 -4.84
C ILE A 110 -8.58 -25.49 -3.93
N SER A 111 -7.89 -26.63 -3.92
CA SER A 111 -8.25 -27.77 -3.06
C SER A 111 -8.20 -27.39 -1.57
N ALA A 112 -7.16 -26.69 -1.11
CA ALA A 112 -7.09 -26.23 0.28
C ALA A 112 -8.18 -25.21 0.62
N LEU A 113 -8.43 -24.25 -0.27
CA LEU A 113 -9.46 -23.23 -0.10
C LEU A 113 -10.86 -23.83 -0.03
N SER A 114 -11.17 -24.86 -0.83
CA SER A 114 -12.44 -25.57 -0.79
C SER A 114 -12.74 -26.22 0.57
N GLU A 115 -11.68 -26.57 1.31
CA GLU A 115 -11.75 -27.12 2.67
C GLU A 115 -11.64 -26.03 3.76
N LYS A 116 -11.64 -24.74 3.40
CA LYS A 116 -11.40 -23.60 4.30
C LYS A 116 -10.08 -23.70 5.08
N LYS A 117 -9.05 -24.26 4.44
CA LYS A 117 -7.70 -24.41 4.99
C LYS A 117 -6.73 -23.47 4.29
N LEU A 118 -5.71 -23.01 5.01
CA LEU A 118 -4.59 -22.28 4.43
C LEU A 118 -3.79 -23.22 3.51
N PRO A 119 -3.51 -22.82 2.26
CA PRO A 119 -2.59 -23.53 1.40
C PRO A 119 -1.14 -23.30 1.90
N VAL A 120 -0.43 -24.38 2.26
CA VAL A 120 0.93 -24.29 2.80
C VAL A 120 1.89 -25.11 1.93
N PHE A 121 2.74 -24.43 1.17
CA PHE A 121 3.80 -25.07 0.40
C PHE A 121 5.07 -25.18 1.24
N VAL A 122 5.63 -26.39 1.32
CA VAL A 122 6.96 -26.62 1.89
C VAL A 122 7.90 -26.93 0.74
N THR A 123 8.85 -26.04 0.48
CA THR A 123 9.76 -26.15 -0.67
C THR A 123 11.14 -26.62 -0.24
N GLU A 124 11.75 -27.48 -1.07
CA GLU A 124 13.15 -27.89 -0.90
C GLU A 124 14.14 -26.95 -1.59
N GLU A 125 13.62 -26.00 -2.37
CA GLU A 125 14.38 -25.00 -3.10
C GLU A 125 15.06 -24.01 -2.15
N LYS A 126 16.27 -23.56 -2.49
CA LYS A 126 17.06 -22.60 -1.70
C LYS A 126 17.72 -21.57 -2.62
N GLY A 127 18.00 -20.39 -2.07
CA GLY A 127 18.66 -19.32 -2.81
C GLY A 127 17.89 -18.96 -4.08
N PRO A 128 18.53 -18.81 -5.25
CA PRO A 128 17.85 -18.39 -6.48
C PRO A 128 16.70 -19.29 -6.92
N SER A 129 16.78 -20.62 -6.72
CA SER A 129 15.73 -21.54 -7.18
C SER A 129 14.42 -21.38 -6.42
N LEU A 130 14.50 -20.96 -5.15
CA LEU A 130 13.33 -20.58 -4.35
C LEU A 130 12.60 -19.38 -4.96
N PHE A 131 13.33 -18.34 -5.37
CA PHE A 131 12.70 -17.16 -5.98
C PHE A 131 12.10 -17.48 -7.35
N THR A 132 12.68 -18.42 -8.10
CA THR A 132 12.06 -18.98 -9.31
C THR A 132 10.73 -19.69 -8.98
N PHE A 133 10.69 -20.49 -7.92
CA PHE A 133 9.45 -21.12 -7.45
C PHE A 133 8.40 -20.06 -7.04
N LEU A 134 8.79 -19.06 -6.24
CA LEU A 134 7.90 -17.98 -5.82
C LEU A 134 7.37 -17.18 -7.03
N THR A 135 8.21 -16.90 -8.02
CA THR A 135 7.82 -16.25 -9.28
C THR A 135 6.75 -17.06 -9.99
N LYS A 136 6.98 -18.38 -10.16
CA LYS A 136 6.02 -19.29 -10.80
C LYS A 136 4.71 -19.33 -10.04
N LEU A 137 4.77 -19.42 -8.71
CA LEU A 137 3.59 -19.45 -7.84
C LEU A 137 2.78 -18.15 -7.96
N CYS A 138 3.42 -17.00 -7.78
CA CYS A 138 2.75 -15.70 -7.87
C CYS A 138 2.11 -15.50 -9.25
N SER A 139 2.82 -15.86 -10.32
CA SER A 139 2.32 -15.76 -11.69
C SER A 139 1.13 -16.69 -11.95
N THR A 140 1.16 -17.92 -11.42
CA THR A 140 0.08 -18.90 -11.58
C THR A 140 -1.19 -18.43 -10.88
N LEU A 141 -1.04 -17.89 -9.67
CA LEU A 141 -2.17 -17.42 -8.86
C LEU A 141 -2.68 -16.05 -9.30
N HIS A 142 -1.93 -15.30 -10.10
CA HIS A 142 -2.23 -13.89 -10.43
C HIS A 142 -2.43 -13.05 -9.15
N THR A 143 -1.63 -13.32 -8.12
CA THR A 143 -1.61 -12.49 -6.91
C THR A 143 -0.94 -11.16 -7.22
N LYS A 144 -1.46 -10.08 -6.65
CA LYS A 144 -0.84 -8.76 -6.72
C LYS A 144 0.17 -8.51 -5.60
N LYS A 145 0.22 -9.37 -4.59
CA LYS A 145 1.05 -9.15 -3.40
C LYS A 145 1.78 -10.41 -2.98
N LEU A 146 3.10 -10.29 -2.88
CA LEU A 146 3.98 -11.20 -2.15
C LEU A 146 4.43 -10.49 -0.87
N VAL A 147 4.34 -11.15 0.27
CA VAL A 147 4.92 -10.69 1.53
C VAL A 147 6.11 -11.59 1.86
N HIS A 148 7.31 -11.02 1.87
CA HIS A 148 8.51 -11.68 2.32
C HIS A 148 8.76 -11.32 3.79
N LEU A 149 8.64 -12.30 4.68
CA LEU A 149 8.92 -12.07 6.10
C LEU A 149 10.42 -12.05 6.32
N TYR A 150 10.89 -11.02 7.02
CA TYR A 150 12.31 -10.76 7.25
C TYR A 150 12.53 -10.20 8.66
N SER A 151 13.57 -10.67 9.36
CA SER A 151 13.84 -10.33 10.77
C SER A 151 14.08 -8.84 11.00
N ARG A 152 14.82 -8.17 10.11
CA ARG A 152 15.03 -6.70 10.16
C ARG A 152 13.77 -5.90 9.82
N GLY A 153 12.74 -6.56 9.28
CA GLY A 153 11.42 -6.00 9.04
C GLY A 153 11.34 -4.94 7.94
N GLY A 154 12.30 -4.91 7.02
CA GLY A 154 12.35 -3.99 5.88
C GLY A 154 13.74 -3.93 5.27
N ILE A 155 13.87 -3.11 4.22
CA ILE A 155 15.14 -2.78 3.57
C ILE A 155 15.58 -1.40 4.07
N PHE A 156 16.87 -1.30 4.42
CA PHE A 156 17.47 -0.08 4.96
C PHE A 156 18.49 0.49 3.98
N HIS A 157 18.68 1.81 4.04
CA HIS A 157 19.74 2.53 3.36
C HIS A 157 20.28 3.58 4.31
N GLU A 158 21.58 3.52 4.58
CA GLU A 158 22.27 4.41 5.52
C GLU A 158 21.61 4.38 6.91
N GLY A 159 21.20 3.18 7.35
CA GLY A 159 20.52 2.95 8.63
C GLY A 159 19.06 3.41 8.68
N ASN A 160 18.51 3.98 7.61
CA ASN A 160 17.11 4.41 7.53
C ASN A 160 16.28 3.41 6.74
N LYS A 161 15.13 2.99 7.29
CA LYS A 161 14.20 2.09 6.59
C LYS A 161 13.59 2.80 5.37
N ILE A 162 13.71 2.18 4.21
CA ILE A 162 13.03 2.62 2.99
C ILE A 162 11.58 2.15 3.06
N SER A 163 10.59 3.05 3.06
CA SER A 163 9.17 2.64 3.08
C SER A 163 8.70 2.12 1.72
N ILE A 164 9.14 2.76 0.63
CA ILE A 164 8.82 2.35 -0.74
C ILE A 164 10.11 2.31 -1.54
N PHE A 165 10.45 1.16 -2.09
CA PHE A 165 11.59 0.97 -2.97
C PHE A 165 11.10 0.90 -4.41
N ASP A 166 11.48 1.89 -5.22
CA ASP A 166 11.23 1.87 -6.67
C ASP A 166 12.18 0.88 -7.35
N VAL A 167 11.64 -0.07 -8.12
CA VAL A 167 12.45 -1.12 -8.78
C VAL A 167 13.44 -0.57 -9.79
N ASP A 168 13.18 0.64 -10.30
CA ASP A 168 14.07 1.34 -11.24
C ASP A 168 15.00 2.34 -10.52
N SER A 169 15.02 2.34 -9.18
CA SER A 169 15.87 3.20 -8.34
C SER A 169 17.35 2.81 -8.40
N SER A 170 18.23 3.82 -8.25
CA SER A 170 19.68 3.64 -8.07
C SER A 170 20.12 3.57 -6.60
N ILE A 171 19.18 3.67 -5.65
CA ILE A 171 19.47 3.58 -4.21
C ILE A 171 20.06 2.20 -3.88
N LYS A 172 21.18 2.19 -3.15
CA LYS A 172 21.84 0.96 -2.70
C LYS A 172 21.40 0.63 -1.27
N PRO A 173 20.94 -0.59 -0.99
CA PRO A 173 20.59 -0.98 0.38
C PRO A 173 21.85 -1.14 1.26
N ASP A 174 21.63 -1.22 2.57
CA ASP A 174 22.64 -1.67 3.53
C ASP A 174 23.11 -3.09 3.17
N SER A 175 24.34 -3.45 3.55
CA SER A 175 24.99 -4.69 3.14
C SER A 175 24.20 -5.95 3.48
N GLU A 176 23.53 -5.94 4.63
CA GLU A 176 22.72 -7.01 5.18
C GLU A 176 21.48 -7.30 4.33
N ASP A 177 20.94 -6.26 3.69
CA ASP A 177 19.68 -6.33 2.95
C ASP A 177 19.92 -6.54 1.44
N ALA A 178 21.16 -6.38 0.96
CA ALA A 178 21.51 -6.38 -0.46
C ALA A 178 21.14 -7.68 -1.20
N SER A 179 21.41 -8.84 -0.60
CA SER A 179 21.11 -10.15 -1.21
C SER A 179 19.59 -10.39 -1.31
N LEU A 180 18.85 -10.02 -0.27
CA LEU A 180 17.39 -10.12 -0.25
C LEU A 180 16.79 -9.20 -1.31
N LEU A 181 17.17 -7.91 -1.32
CA LEU A 181 16.65 -6.95 -2.28
C LEU A 181 16.93 -7.40 -3.71
N PHE A 182 18.14 -7.87 -4.01
CA PHE A 182 18.47 -8.41 -5.34
C PHE A 182 17.51 -9.52 -5.76
N SER A 183 17.26 -10.48 -4.87
CA SER A 183 16.38 -11.62 -5.15
C SER A 183 14.91 -11.19 -5.31
N CYS A 184 14.45 -10.22 -4.53
CA CYS A 184 13.13 -9.62 -4.68
C CYS A 184 13.00 -8.86 -6.00
N LEU A 185 14.01 -8.11 -6.43
CA LEU A 185 14.02 -7.41 -7.71
C LEU A 185 13.97 -8.38 -8.89
N GLU A 186 14.72 -9.48 -8.83
CA GLU A 186 14.67 -10.52 -9.85
C GLU A 186 13.30 -11.20 -9.89
N LEU A 187 12.70 -11.53 -8.74
CA LEU A 187 11.33 -12.05 -8.68
C LEU A 187 10.33 -11.07 -9.31
N TYR A 188 10.40 -9.79 -8.91
CA TYR A 188 9.52 -8.74 -9.42
C TYR A 188 9.57 -8.64 -10.95
N LYS A 189 10.78 -8.59 -11.54
CA LYS A 189 10.96 -8.48 -12.99
C LYS A 189 10.34 -9.65 -13.77
N ASN A 190 10.27 -10.83 -13.16
CA ASN A 190 9.78 -12.03 -13.80
C ASN A 190 8.27 -12.27 -13.60
N VAL A 191 7.60 -11.51 -12.72
CA VAL A 191 6.14 -11.48 -12.62
C VAL A 191 5.59 -10.44 -13.59
N LYS A 192 4.71 -10.84 -14.51
CA LYS A 192 4.22 -9.97 -15.61
C LYS A 192 3.17 -8.93 -15.20
N ASP A 193 2.53 -9.11 -14.05
CA ASP A 193 1.50 -8.19 -13.57
C ASP A 193 2.14 -6.86 -13.13
N LYS A 194 1.67 -5.75 -13.70
CA LYS A 194 2.20 -4.41 -13.42
C LYS A 194 1.81 -3.90 -12.03
N GLU A 195 0.71 -4.42 -11.48
CA GLU A 195 0.25 -4.08 -10.13
C GLU A 195 0.84 -5.00 -9.06
N PHE A 196 1.68 -5.96 -9.47
CA PHE A 196 2.40 -6.80 -8.52
C PHE A 196 3.33 -5.94 -7.66
N GLY A 197 3.40 -6.26 -6.37
CA GLY A 197 4.33 -5.67 -5.42
C GLY A 197 4.84 -6.69 -4.41
N ILE A 198 6.03 -6.45 -3.88
CA ILE A 198 6.64 -7.29 -2.85
C ILE A 198 6.77 -6.45 -1.57
N ALA A 199 6.10 -6.86 -0.51
CA ALA A 199 6.25 -6.26 0.81
C ALA A 199 7.29 -7.04 1.63
N VAL A 200 8.36 -6.39 2.04
CA VAL A 200 9.35 -6.95 2.97
C VAL A 200 9.05 -6.41 4.36
N THR A 201 8.63 -7.27 5.29
CA THR A 201 8.22 -6.85 6.65
C THR A 201 8.53 -7.92 7.69
N SER A 202 8.40 -7.61 8.98
CA SER A 202 8.56 -8.60 10.05
C SER A 202 7.28 -9.39 10.24
N ALA A 203 7.40 -10.63 10.74
CA ALA A 203 6.23 -11.43 11.10
C ALA A 203 5.33 -10.70 12.10
N SER A 204 5.89 -9.96 13.07
CA SER A 204 5.14 -9.16 14.06
C SER A 204 4.37 -7.99 13.44
N SER A 205 4.82 -7.45 12.30
CA SER A 205 4.20 -6.29 11.65
C SER A 205 3.35 -6.66 10.44
N LEU A 206 3.17 -7.95 10.15
CA LEU A 206 2.43 -8.47 9.00
C LEU A 206 1.02 -7.86 8.84
N LEU A 207 0.22 -7.84 9.91
CA LEU A 207 -1.13 -7.26 9.82
C LEU A 207 -1.09 -5.75 9.57
N LYS A 208 -0.13 -5.04 10.17
CA LYS A 208 0.06 -3.61 9.92
C LYS A 208 0.46 -3.34 8.47
N GLU A 209 1.29 -4.19 7.88
CA GLU A 209 1.67 -4.13 6.46
C GLU A 209 0.52 -4.45 5.49
N LEU A 210 -0.41 -5.33 5.89
CA LEU A 210 -1.54 -5.70 5.04
C LEU A 210 -2.72 -4.73 5.14
N PHE A 211 -2.99 -4.18 6.33
CA PHE A 211 -4.23 -3.45 6.61
C PHE A 211 -4.05 -1.94 6.87
N THR A 212 -2.86 -1.39 6.67
CA THR A 212 -2.65 0.06 6.81
C THR A 212 -2.09 0.67 5.54
N ILE A 213 -2.43 1.94 5.32
CA ILE A 213 -1.90 2.75 4.22
C ILE A 213 -0.38 2.88 4.35
N LYS A 214 0.14 3.21 5.53
CA LYS A 214 1.58 3.46 5.70
C LYS A 214 2.40 2.16 5.59
N GLY A 215 1.81 1.03 5.96
CA GLY A 215 2.56 -0.19 6.20
C GLY A 215 3.55 -0.05 7.35
N SER A 216 4.44 -1.02 7.47
CA SER A 216 5.46 -1.12 8.52
C SER A 216 6.81 -1.61 8.00
N GLY A 217 6.83 -2.17 6.78
CA GLY A 217 8.00 -2.66 6.09
C GLY A 217 8.42 -1.78 4.92
N THR A 218 8.97 -2.44 3.90
CA THR A 218 9.35 -1.86 2.62
C THR A 218 8.50 -2.45 1.52
N LEU A 219 7.76 -1.60 0.80
CA LEU A 219 7.05 -2.00 -0.42
C LEU A 219 7.97 -1.82 -1.64
N ILE A 220 8.36 -2.92 -2.27
CA ILE A 220 9.10 -2.94 -3.54
C ILE A 220 8.07 -2.97 -4.68
N ARG A 221 8.10 -1.94 -5.52
CA ARG A 221 7.22 -1.78 -6.69
C ARG A 221 7.84 -0.86 -7.72
N ARG A 222 7.30 -0.81 -8.93
CA ARG A 222 7.60 0.27 -9.88
C ARG A 222 6.84 1.56 -9.52
N LYS A 223 7.47 2.71 -9.77
CA LYS A 223 6.79 4.02 -9.72
C LYS A 223 5.54 4.06 -10.60
N ASN A 224 4.50 4.72 -10.10
CA ASN A 224 3.28 4.91 -10.88
C ASN A 224 3.57 5.87 -12.05
N ARG A 225 2.94 5.61 -13.20
CA ARG A 225 3.06 6.50 -14.36
C ARG A 225 2.14 7.70 -14.14
N ILE A 226 2.74 8.89 -14.01
CA ILE A 226 2.03 10.15 -13.84
C ILE A 226 2.10 10.94 -15.15
N ASP A 227 0.96 11.18 -15.76
CA ASP A 227 0.84 11.97 -16.99
C ASP A 227 0.39 13.39 -16.65
N PHE A 228 1.02 14.40 -17.26
CA PHE A 228 0.52 15.77 -17.24
C PHE A 228 -0.36 16.04 -18.45
N ILE A 229 -1.61 16.39 -18.22
CA ILE A 229 -2.62 16.60 -19.25
C ILE A 229 -3.08 18.06 -19.19
N PRO A 230 -2.70 18.90 -20.17
CA PRO A 230 -3.03 20.33 -20.16
C PRO A 230 -4.53 20.59 -20.33
N ASP A 231 -5.19 19.84 -21.23
CA ASP A 231 -6.62 20.02 -21.50
C ASP A 231 -7.45 18.94 -20.79
N HIS A 232 -8.13 19.33 -19.71
CA HIS A 232 -9.02 18.45 -18.95
C HIS A 232 -10.19 17.88 -19.78
N ARG A 233 -10.54 18.48 -20.92
CA ARG A 233 -11.60 18.00 -21.82
C ARG A 233 -11.19 16.77 -22.62
N SER A 234 -9.89 16.46 -22.66
CA SER A 234 -9.37 15.25 -23.31
C SER A 234 -9.56 13.97 -22.49
N ILE A 235 -10.07 14.09 -21.26
CA ILE A 235 -10.24 12.99 -20.29
C ILE A 235 -11.71 12.86 -19.90
N SER A 236 -12.13 11.65 -19.53
CA SER A 236 -13.45 11.41 -18.93
C SER A 236 -13.64 12.20 -17.63
N LYS A 237 -14.56 13.17 -17.67
CA LYS A 237 -14.99 13.93 -16.48
C LYS A 237 -15.62 13.03 -15.42
N ASP A 238 -16.39 12.02 -15.81
CA ASP A 238 -17.06 11.11 -14.88
C ASP A 238 -16.06 10.34 -14.02
N LYS A 239 -14.97 9.85 -14.62
CA LYS A 239 -13.90 9.17 -13.86
C LYS A 239 -13.18 10.12 -12.91
N LEU A 240 -12.89 11.34 -13.34
CA LEU A 240 -12.25 12.35 -12.49
C LEU A 240 -13.16 12.78 -11.34
N ASN A 241 -14.44 13.01 -11.62
CA ASN A 241 -15.44 13.32 -10.58
C ASN A 241 -15.50 12.18 -9.57
N LEU A 242 -15.65 10.95 -10.03
CA LEU A 242 -15.70 9.78 -9.15
C LEU A 242 -14.46 9.68 -8.25
N LEU A 243 -13.26 9.90 -8.80
CA LEU A 243 -12.02 9.90 -8.04
C LEU A 243 -11.98 11.02 -6.99
N ILE A 244 -12.26 12.26 -7.40
CA ILE A 244 -12.20 13.43 -6.53
C ILE A 244 -13.24 13.31 -5.42
N GLU A 245 -14.49 13.00 -5.76
CA GLU A 245 -15.59 12.89 -4.81
C GLU A 245 -15.37 11.75 -3.82
N LYS A 246 -14.84 10.60 -4.25
CA LYS A 246 -14.42 9.52 -3.34
C LYS A 246 -13.30 9.94 -2.40
N ALA A 247 -12.28 10.64 -2.92
CA ALA A 247 -11.12 11.04 -2.12
C ALA A 247 -11.48 12.09 -1.06
N PHE A 248 -12.42 13.00 -1.36
CA PHE A 248 -12.88 14.05 -0.46
C PHE A 248 -14.13 13.68 0.35
N GLN A 249 -14.81 12.58 -0.01
CA GLN A 249 -16.11 12.15 0.53
C GLN A 249 -17.18 13.24 0.46
N LYS A 250 -17.20 13.98 -0.67
CA LYS A 250 -18.11 15.10 -0.94
C LYS A 250 -18.33 15.24 -2.43
N ALA A 251 -19.53 15.65 -2.84
CA ALA A 251 -19.83 15.96 -4.23
C ALA A 251 -19.11 17.23 -4.72
N LEU A 252 -18.72 17.23 -5.99
CA LEU A 252 -18.28 18.44 -6.68
C LEU A 252 -19.48 19.32 -7.02
N LYS A 253 -19.29 20.63 -6.98
CA LYS A 253 -20.32 21.57 -7.45
C LYS A 253 -20.49 21.47 -8.97
N GLU A 254 -21.71 21.70 -9.45
CA GLU A 254 -22.06 21.61 -10.87
C GLU A 254 -21.15 22.47 -11.78
N ASN A 255 -20.77 23.65 -11.30
CA ASN A 255 -19.89 24.58 -12.04
C ASN A 255 -18.38 24.33 -11.82
N PHE A 256 -17.98 23.22 -11.22
CA PHE A 256 -16.57 22.96 -10.92
C PHE A 256 -15.69 23.03 -12.18
N TRP A 257 -16.14 22.41 -13.27
CA TRP A 257 -15.44 22.37 -14.56
C TRP A 257 -15.64 23.61 -15.44
N SER A 258 -16.39 24.63 -14.98
CA SER A 258 -16.46 25.91 -15.69
C SER A 258 -15.23 26.79 -15.43
N GLN A 259 -14.34 26.33 -14.56
CA GLN A 259 -13.11 27.01 -14.19
C GLN A 259 -11.97 26.62 -15.15
N GLU A 260 -11.03 27.53 -15.35
CA GLU A 260 -9.82 27.23 -16.12
C GLU A 260 -8.78 26.53 -15.24
N PHE A 261 -8.25 25.42 -15.77
CA PHE A 261 -7.15 24.67 -15.19
C PHE A 261 -5.97 24.72 -16.16
N ALA A 262 -4.77 24.90 -15.61
CA ALA A 262 -3.53 24.84 -16.38
C ALA A 262 -3.14 23.41 -16.75
N GLY A 263 -3.64 22.43 -15.97
CA GLY A 263 -3.54 21.03 -16.31
C GLY A 263 -3.85 20.12 -15.12
N ILE A 264 -3.76 18.83 -15.41
CA ILE A 264 -4.01 17.74 -14.46
C ILE A 264 -2.78 16.83 -14.48
N LEU A 265 -2.17 16.58 -13.31
CA LEU A 265 -1.34 15.40 -13.14
C LEU A 265 -2.26 14.24 -12.80
N LEU A 266 -2.23 13.19 -13.61
CA LEU A 266 -3.11 12.04 -13.47
C LEU A 266 -2.28 10.76 -13.44
N GLU A 267 -2.52 9.93 -12.42
CA GLU A 267 -2.02 8.57 -12.42
C GLU A 267 -2.78 7.74 -13.48
N SER A 268 -2.04 6.94 -14.25
CA SER A 268 -2.53 6.19 -15.42
C SER A 268 -3.83 5.39 -15.22
N GLU A 269 -4.05 4.83 -14.04
CA GLU A 269 -5.22 4.01 -13.69
C GLU A 269 -6.30 4.79 -12.91
N PHE A 270 -6.22 6.12 -12.89
CA PHE A 270 -7.15 7.01 -12.17
C PHE A 270 -7.17 6.74 -10.66
N LYS A 271 -6.06 6.31 -10.07
CA LYS A 271 -5.93 6.13 -8.61
C LYS A 271 -5.62 7.44 -7.87
N GLY A 272 -5.19 8.47 -8.58
CA GLY A 272 -4.95 9.79 -8.00
C GLY A 272 -4.73 10.87 -9.05
N CYS A 273 -4.99 12.12 -8.67
CA CYS A 273 -4.75 13.29 -9.50
C CYS A 273 -4.43 14.56 -8.69
N ALA A 274 -3.68 15.48 -9.32
CA ALA A 274 -3.53 16.86 -8.91
C ALA A 274 -4.04 17.81 -10.00
N LEU A 275 -4.93 18.73 -9.65
CA LEU A 275 -5.43 19.76 -10.56
C LEU A 275 -4.78 21.09 -10.19
N VAL A 276 -4.18 21.74 -11.19
CA VAL A 276 -3.42 22.97 -10.99
C VAL A 276 -3.97 24.12 -11.83
N LYS A 277 -3.76 25.34 -11.34
CA LYS A 277 -4.10 26.59 -12.04
C LYS A 277 -2.90 27.51 -12.06
N GLU A 278 -2.75 28.26 -13.15
CA GLU A 278 -1.77 29.34 -13.23
C GLU A 278 -2.31 30.59 -12.51
N THR A 279 -1.41 31.30 -11.84
CA THR A 279 -1.70 32.58 -11.19
C THR A 279 -0.51 33.52 -11.37
N PRO A 280 -0.68 34.83 -11.16
CA PRO A 280 0.44 35.78 -11.20
C PRO A 280 1.57 35.48 -10.19
N PHE A 281 1.31 34.68 -9.17
CA PHE A 281 2.25 34.39 -8.08
C PHE A 281 2.91 33.00 -8.19
N GLY A 282 2.59 32.24 -9.24
CA GLY A 282 3.01 30.84 -9.41
C GLY A 282 1.82 29.89 -9.57
N THR A 283 2.04 28.61 -9.27
CA THR A 283 1.04 27.56 -9.49
C THR A 283 0.18 27.36 -8.25
N PHE A 284 -1.14 27.39 -8.44
CA PHE A 284 -2.11 27.04 -7.40
C PHE A 284 -2.55 25.58 -7.54
N LEU A 285 -2.33 24.78 -6.50
CA LEU A 285 -2.89 23.43 -6.40
C LEU A 285 -4.34 23.49 -5.91
N SER A 286 -5.28 23.31 -6.83
CA SER A 286 -6.72 23.39 -6.58
C SER A 286 -7.28 22.11 -5.95
N LYS A 287 -6.85 20.95 -6.44
CA LYS A 287 -7.25 19.63 -5.91
C LYS A 287 -6.06 18.70 -5.87
N PHE A 288 -5.97 17.94 -4.79
CA PHE A 288 -5.07 16.81 -4.65
C PHE A 288 -5.90 15.63 -4.13
N ALA A 289 -6.28 14.74 -5.03
CA ALA A 289 -7.18 13.62 -4.76
C ALA A 289 -6.43 12.32 -4.98
N VAL A 290 -6.43 11.45 -3.98
CA VAL A 290 -5.82 10.12 -4.08
C VAL A 290 -6.80 9.15 -3.44
N ASP A 291 -7.11 8.08 -4.16
CA ASP A 291 -7.89 6.95 -3.66
C ASP A 291 -7.28 6.46 -2.34
N GLU A 292 -8.12 6.18 -1.35
CA GLU A 292 -7.66 5.90 0.01
C GLU A 292 -6.74 4.68 0.08
N ILE A 293 -6.99 3.64 -0.72
CA ILE A 293 -6.17 2.43 -0.77
C ILE A 293 -4.85 2.75 -1.48
N ALA A 294 -4.93 3.45 -2.61
CA ALA A 294 -3.78 3.82 -3.43
C ALA A 294 -2.78 4.77 -2.73
N ARG A 295 -3.19 5.44 -1.64
CA ARG A 295 -2.27 6.21 -0.79
C ARG A 295 -1.14 5.34 -0.26
N GLY A 296 -1.42 4.07 0.07
CA GLY A 296 -0.43 3.15 0.63
C GLY A 296 0.49 2.53 -0.43
N GLU A 297 0.00 2.49 -1.66
CA GLU A 297 0.80 2.18 -2.85
C GLU A 297 1.71 3.37 -3.25
N GLY A 298 1.68 4.49 -2.53
CA GLY A 298 2.54 5.65 -2.80
C GLY A 298 2.12 6.49 -4.01
N VAL A 299 0.91 6.31 -4.55
CA VAL A 299 0.40 7.11 -5.68
C VAL A 299 0.46 8.61 -5.37
N GLY A 300 0.04 9.01 -4.17
CA GLY A 300 0.10 10.41 -3.76
C GLY A 300 1.53 10.95 -3.73
N ARG A 301 2.51 10.15 -3.32
CA ARG A 301 3.91 10.58 -3.31
C ARG A 301 4.43 10.77 -4.73
N ASP A 302 4.13 9.83 -5.63
CA ASP A 302 4.57 9.89 -7.03
C ASP A 302 3.99 11.12 -7.75
N ILE A 303 2.69 11.42 -7.54
CA ILE A 303 2.06 12.64 -8.08
C ILE A 303 2.72 13.90 -7.51
N TRP A 304 2.99 13.91 -6.20
CA TRP A 304 3.60 15.07 -5.55
C TRP A 304 5.01 15.36 -6.07
N ASP A 305 5.84 14.31 -6.18
CA ASP A 305 7.22 14.43 -6.67
C ASP A 305 7.25 14.95 -8.12
N GLU A 306 6.36 14.45 -8.98
CA GLU A 306 6.26 14.94 -10.35
C GLU A 306 5.72 16.39 -10.42
N MET A 307 4.76 16.73 -9.56
CA MET A 307 4.18 18.07 -9.48
C MET A 307 5.21 19.11 -9.02
N THR A 308 5.96 18.86 -7.94
CA THR A 308 6.95 19.83 -7.42
C THR A 308 8.15 19.95 -8.35
N ARG A 309 8.52 18.88 -9.05
CA ARG A 309 9.54 18.92 -10.11
C ARG A 309 9.10 19.81 -11.28
N LYS A 310 7.83 19.76 -11.66
CA LYS A 310 7.26 20.54 -12.77
C LYS A 310 6.95 21.99 -12.39
N PHE A 311 6.50 22.21 -11.16
CA PHE A 311 6.03 23.51 -10.65
C PHE A 311 6.83 23.91 -9.40
N PRO A 312 7.99 24.55 -9.57
CA PRO A 312 8.88 24.89 -8.45
C PRO A 312 8.31 25.98 -7.53
N VAL A 313 7.37 26.80 -8.03
CA VAL A 313 6.62 27.78 -7.23
C VAL A 313 5.17 27.29 -7.14
N LEU A 314 4.81 26.76 -5.97
CA LEU A 314 3.54 26.09 -5.73
C LEU A 314 2.92 26.57 -4.42
N PHE A 315 1.62 26.83 -4.41
CA PHE A 315 0.90 27.15 -3.19
C PHE A 315 -0.50 26.52 -3.15
N TRP A 316 -1.00 26.27 -1.95
CA TRP A 316 -2.29 25.60 -1.74
C TRP A 316 -2.87 25.93 -0.37
N ARG A 317 -4.11 25.49 -0.15
CA ARG A 317 -4.75 25.54 1.17
C ARG A 317 -5.34 24.19 1.55
N ALA A 318 -5.33 23.88 2.84
CA ALA A 318 -6.02 22.73 3.40
C ALA A 318 -6.76 23.11 4.69
N ARG A 319 -7.82 22.38 5.02
CA ARG A 319 -8.50 22.54 6.32
C ARG A 319 -7.61 21.98 7.43
N LYS A 320 -7.64 22.63 8.60
CA LYS A 320 -6.89 22.19 9.79
C LYS A 320 -7.18 20.74 10.19
N GLU A 321 -8.42 20.30 10.03
CA GLU A 321 -8.91 18.96 10.37
C GLU A 321 -8.49 17.88 9.35
N ASN A 322 -8.03 18.27 8.15
CA ASN A 322 -7.65 17.30 7.14
C ASN A 322 -6.40 16.54 7.58
N THR A 323 -6.44 15.21 7.52
CA THR A 323 -5.36 14.31 7.95
C THR A 323 -4.05 14.56 7.21
N ILE A 324 -4.12 14.99 5.94
CA ILE A 324 -2.94 15.31 5.11
C ILE A 324 -2.19 16.57 5.58
N SER A 325 -2.81 17.46 6.35
CA SER A 325 -2.20 18.73 6.77
C SER A 325 -0.91 18.52 7.57
N LYS A 326 -0.80 17.42 8.33
CA LYS A 326 0.45 17.03 9.03
C LYS A 326 1.60 16.73 8.08
N TRP A 327 1.30 16.17 6.92
CA TRP A 327 2.28 15.90 5.89
C TRP A 327 2.64 17.17 5.13
N TYR A 328 1.67 18.03 4.79
CA TYR A 328 1.93 19.34 4.17
C TYR A 328 2.88 20.20 5.00
N MET A 329 2.72 20.24 6.33
CA MET A 329 3.64 20.96 7.24
C MET A 329 5.10 20.46 7.17
N LYS A 330 5.34 19.23 6.71
CA LYS A 330 6.70 18.67 6.59
C LYS A 330 7.34 18.94 5.24
N VAL A 331 6.54 19.23 4.21
CA VAL A 331 7.01 19.36 2.82
C VAL A 331 6.92 20.77 2.28
N CYS A 332 6.28 21.70 2.99
CA CYS A 332 6.23 23.12 2.60
C CYS A 332 7.48 23.88 3.07
N ASP A 333 7.80 24.97 2.37
CA ASP A 333 8.82 25.93 2.80
C ASP A 333 8.26 26.92 3.84
N GLY A 334 6.95 27.20 3.76
CA GLY A 334 6.27 28.04 4.73
C GLY A 334 4.76 27.79 4.78
N MET A 335 4.16 28.24 5.87
CA MET A 335 2.72 28.15 6.08
C MET A 335 2.16 29.32 6.90
N GLN A 336 0.88 29.62 6.68
CA GLN A 336 0.11 30.56 7.50
C GLN A 336 -1.22 29.94 7.90
N LYS A 337 -1.58 30.04 9.19
CA LYS A 337 -2.85 29.55 9.71
C LYS A 337 -3.85 30.69 9.80
N GLU A 338 -5.06 30.48 9.28
CA GLU A 338 -6.13 31.47 9.33
C GLU A 338 -7.49 30.78 9.46
N GLY A 339 -8.21 31.05 10.57
CA GLY A 339 -9.52 30.43 10.81
C GLY A 339 -9.47 28.91 10.76
N ILE A 340 -10.25 28.30 9.87
CA ILE A 340 -10.28 26.85 9.63
C ILE A 340 -9.25 26.36 8.59
N TRP A 341 -8.55 27.29 7.94
CA TRP A 341 -7.62 27.01 6.85
C TRP A 341 -6.16 27.10 7.31
N ILE A 342 -5.31 26.38 6.59
CA ILE A 342 -3.87 26.55 6.58
C ILE A 342 -3.47 26.76 5.12
N TYR A 343 -2.72 27.83 4.88
CA TYR A 343 -2.11 28.16 3.60
C TYR A 343 -0.68 27.65 3.62
N PHE A 344 -0.25 27.04 2.53
CA PHE A 344 1.08 26.44 2.39
C PHE A 344 1.70 26.88 1.07
N TRP A 345 3.03 26.93 1.02
CA TRP A 345 3.77 27.24 -0.19
C TRP A 345 5.14 26.56 -0.25
N ILE A 346 5.65 26.46 -1.48
CA ILE A 346 7.00 26.02 -1.85
C ILE A 346 7.53 27.01 -2.89
N GLY A 347 8.79 27.43 -2.76
CA GLY A 347 9.52 28.26 -3.72
C GLY A 347 9.00 29.69 -3.87
N VAL A 348 8.13 30.15 -2.98
CA VAL A 348 7.51 31.49 -3.04
C VAL A 348 8.43 32.55 -2.45
N GLN A 349 8.60 33.65 -3.19
CA GLN A 349 9.30 34.85 -2.72
C GLN A 349 8.47 35.62 -1.68
N GLU A 350 9.12 36.21 -0.68
CA GLU A 350 8.46 36.87 0.45
C GLU A 350 7.45 37.96 0.02
N GLU A 351 7.79 38.72 -1.01
CA GLU A 351 6.94 39.78 -1.59
C GLU A 351 5.60 39.27 -2.14
N HIS A 352 5.52 38.01 -2.57
CA HIS A 352 4.29 37.42 -3.10
C HIS A 352 3.40 36.80 -2.01
N ILE A 353 3.92 36.58 -0.80
CA ILE A 353 3.19 35.90 0.29
C ILE A 353 1.87 36.62 0.63
N PRO A 354 1.81 37.96 0.81
CA PRO A 354 0.55 38.64 1.11
C PRO A 354 -0.50 38.46 0.00
N GLY A 355 -0.08 38.52 -1.26
CA GLY A 355 -0.95 38.31 -2.43
C GLY A 355 -1.50 36.89 -2.50
N ILE A 356 -0.65 35.90 -2.24
CA ILE A 356 -1.04 34.48 -2.17
C ILE A 356 -2.02 34.24 -1.02
N CYS A 357 -1.76 34.76 0.18
CA CYS A 357 -2.67 34.62 1.32
C CYS A 357 -4.03 35.27 1.02
N PHE A 358 -4.04 36.45 0.39
CA PHE A 358 -5.28 37.09 -0.04
C PHE A 358 -6.03 36.25 -1.08
N PHE A 359 -5.34 35.71 -2.09
CA PHE A 359 -5.93 34.83 -3.09
C PHE A 359 -6.53 33.57 -2.44
N LEU A 360 -5.78 32.87 -1.60
CA LEU A 360 -6.21 31.64 -0.94
C LEU A 360 -7.37 31.85 0.03
N ARG A 361 -7.41 32.99 0.73
CA ARG A 361 -8.53 33.36 1.61
C ARG A 361 -9.83 33.51 0.82
N ASN A 362 -9.77 34.21 -0.31
CA ASN A 362 -10.94 34.54 -1.11
C ASN A 362 -11.31 33.48 -2.15
N HIS A 363 -10.48 32.44 -2.33
CA HIS A 363 -10.78 31.38 -3.29
C HIS A 363 -12.08 30.64 -2.91
N PRO A 364 -13.03 30.45 -3.84
CA PRO A 364 -14.30 29.79 -3.55
C PRO A 364 -14.10 28.31 -3.16
N GLN A 365 -15.11 27.74 -2.51
CA GLN A 365 -15.14 26.30 -2.22
C GLN A 365 -15.74 25.55 -3.41
N ASP A 366 -15.06 24.50 -3.86
CA ASP A 366 -15.43 23.69 -5.02
C ASP A 366 -16.30 22.46 -4.69
N LEU A 367 -16.34 22.07 -3.40
CA LEU A 367 -17.09 20.91 -2.91
C LEU A 367 -18.38 21.36 -2.21
N SER A 368 -19.40 20.50 -2.20
CA SER A 368 -20.63 20.71 -1.44
C SER A 368 -20.38 20.81 0.07
N ASN A 369 -21.25 21.54 0.76
CA ASN A 369 -21.21 21.56 2.22
C ASN A 369 -21.77 20.26 2.82
N ASP A 370 -22.73 19.63 2.15
CA ASP A 370 -23.33 18.35 2.53
C ASP A 370 -22.54 17.15 1.97
N PRO A 371 -22.47 16.01 2.72
CA PRO A 371 -21.79 14.78 2.30
C PRO A 371 -22.36 14.15 1.02
#